data_AF-A0A955YR07-F1
#
_entry.id   AF-A0A955YR07-F1
#
_cell.length_a   1.000
_cell.length_b   1.000
_cell.length_c   1.000
_cell.angle_alpha   90.00
_cell.angle_beta   90.00
_cell.angle_gamma   90.00
#
_symmetry.space_group_name_H-M   'P 1'
#
loop_
_entity.id
_entity.type
_entity.pdbx_description
1 polymer ?
#
loop_
_entity_poly.entity_id
_entity_poly.type
_entity_poly.pdbx_seq_one_letter_code
_entity_poly.pdbx_strand_id
1 'polypeptide(L)' 'RAYRATIARVQTLLATYHGSGVEPRALLLLGRTFLDTREPERARQAFEELVASYPESEQAAAARDELRDL' A
#
# COMPACT_ATOMS: atom_id res chain seq x y z
N ARG A 1 -18.39 7.56 -2.61
CA ARG A 1 -17.50 6.47 -2.13
C ARG A 1 -16.34 7.11 -1.35
N ALA A 2 -16.05 6.65 -0.13
CA ALA A 2 -15.24 7.35 0.88
C ALA A 2 -13.70 7.12 0.75
N TYR A 3 -13.17 7.14 -0.47
CA TYR A 3 -11.76 6.79 -0.73
C TYR A 3 -10.75 7.76 -0.12
N ARG A 4 -11.08 9.06 -0.08
CA ARG A 4 -10.23 10.08 0.59
C ARG A 4 -10.03 9.79 2.08
N ALA A 5 -11.06 9.29 2.76
CA ALA A 5 -10.97 8.96 4.18
C ALA A 5 -10.07 7.75 4.41
N THR A 6 -10.14 6.73 3.56
CA THR A 6 -9.28 5.54 3.65
C THR A 6 -7.80 5.88 3.45
N ILE A 7 -7.47 6.67 2.44
CA ILE A 7 -6.09 7.10 2.17
C ILE A 7 -5.52 7.86 3.38
N ALA A 8 -6.27 8.85 3.88
CA ALA A 8 -5.85 9.62 5.05
C ALA A 8 -5.65 8.73 6.28
N ARG A 9 -6.57 7.78 6.52
CA ARG A 9 -6.49 6.84 7.64
C ARG A 9 -5.27 5.93 7.55
N VAL A 10 -4.97 5.40 6.37
CA VAL A 10 -3.79 4.56 6.14
C VAL A 10 -2.50 5.35 6.31
N GLN A 11 -2.44 6.58 5.78
CA GLN A 11 -1.28 7.46 5.95
C GLN A 11 -1.04 7.82 7.43
N THR A 12 -2.10 8.13 8.19
CA THR A 12 -1.97 8.34 9.64
C THR A 12 -1.49 7.07 10.33
N LEU A 13 -2.01 5.89 9.96
CA LEU A 13 -1.60 4.63 10.58
C LEU A 13 -0.10 4.35 10.35
N LEU A 14 0.39 4.53 9.13
CA LEU A 14 1.81 4.37 8.80
C LEU A 14 2.69 5.40 9.55
N ALA A 15 2.20 6.63 9.73
CA ALA A 15 2.92 7.67 10.47
C ALA A 15 2.89 7.48 12.00
N THR A 16 1.84 6.85 12.53
CA THR A 16 1.59 6.78 14.00
C THR A 16 1.99 5.43 14.60
N TYR A 17 1.89 4.34 13.84
CA TYR A 17 2.10 2.97 14.31
C TYR A 17 3.29 2.28 13.63
N HIS A 18 4.44 2.96 13.63
CA HIS A 18 5.70 2.38 13.17
C HIS A 18 6.19 1.29 14.14
N GLY A 19 6.49 0.10 13.64
CA GLY A 19 6.92 -1.08 14.42
C GLY A 19 5.78 -1.97 14.92
N SER A 20 4.54 -1.76 14.46
CA SER A 20 3.38 -2.54 14.90
C SER A 20 3.13 -3.83 14.10
N GLY A 21 3.79 -3.98 12.95
CA GLY A 21 3.69 -5.14 12.06
C GLY A 21 2.49 -5.13 11.11
N VAL A 22 1.65 -4.09 11.14
CA VAL A 22 0.48 -3.96 10.25
C VAL A 22 0.77 -3.14 8.99
N GLU A 23 1.91 -2.48 8.93
CA GLU A 23 2.34 -1.61 7.84
C GLU A 23 2.39 -2.32 6.48
N PRO A 24 2.88 -3.57 6.36
CA PRO A 24 2.87 -4.28 5.08
C PRO A 24 1.44 -4.45 4.52
N ARG A 25 0.49 -4.78 5.40
CA ARG A 25 -0.93 -4.94 5.04
C ARG A 25 -1.57 -3.61 4.67
N ALA A 26 -1.21 -2.54 5.36
CA ALA A 26 -1.73 -1.21 5.11
C ALA A 26 -1.27 -0.66 3.76
N LEU A 27 0.00 -0.80 3.41
CA LEU A 27 0.54 -0.37 2.12
C LEU A 27 -0.05 -1.17 0.94
N LEU A 28 -0.23 -2.49 1.09
CA LEU A 28 -0.88 -3.30 0.05
C LEU A 28 -2.32 -2.85 -0.20
N LEU A 29 -3.07 -2.61 0.88
CA LEU A 29 -4.44 -2.10 0.79
C LEU A 29 -4.48 -0.72 0.14
N LEU A 30 -3.52 0.16 0.45
CA LEU A 30 -3.43 1.48 -0.13
C LEU A 30 -3.22 1.41 -1.65
N GLY A 31 -2.26 0.61 -2.11
CA GLY A 31 -2.00 0.43 -3.53
C GLY A 31 -3.21 -0.09 -4.30
N ARG A 32 -3.87 -1.13 -3.78
CA ARG A 32 -5.13 -1.66 -4.36
C ARG A 32 -6.25 -0.62 -4.39
N THR A 33 -6.37 0.17 -3.34
CA THR A 33 -7.36 1.26 -3.29
C THR A 33 -7.10 2.28 -4.39
N PHE A 34 -5.84 2.59 -4.69
CA PHE A 34 -5.49 3.49 -5.80
C PHE A 34 -5.79 2.90 -7.18
N LEU A 35 -5.60 1.60 -7.37
CA LEU A 35 -6.04 0.92 -8.60
C LEU A 35 -7.56 1.06 -8.79
N ASP A 36 -8.33 0.79 -7.74
CA ASP A 36 -9.79 0.92 -7.74
C ASP A 36 -10.26 2.36 -8.03
N THR A 37 -9.47 3.38 -7.67
CA THR A 37 -9.76 4.79 -7.95
C THR A 37 -9.18 5.29 -9.28
N ARG A 38 -8.62 4.41 -10.10
CA ARG A 38 -7.97 4.74 -11.39
C ARG A 38 -6.80 5.71 -11.23
N GLU A 39 -6.02 5.55 -10.15
CA GLU A 39 -4.81 6.32 -9.85
C GLU A 39 -3.57 5.39 -9.89
N PRO A 40 -3.23 4.79 -11.04
CA PRO A 40 -2.21 3.72 -11.13
C PRO A 40 -0.81 4.18 -10.68
N GLU A 41 -0.44 5.43 -10.92
CA GLU A 41 0.86 5.97 -10.45
C GLU A 41 0.97 5.97 -8.93
N ARG A 42 -0.12 6.28 -8.23
CA ARG A 42 -0.15 6.27 -6.77
C ARG A 42 -0.21 4.84 -6.22
N ALA A 43 -0.83 3.93 -6.97
CA ALA A 43 -0.79 2.51 -6.67
C ALA A 43 0.65 1.97 -6.74
N ARG A 44 1.34 2.28 -7.85
CA ARG A 44 2.75 1.93 -8.06
C ARG A 44 3.61 2.41 -6.89
N GLN A 45 3.50 3.67 -6.49
CA GLN A 45 4.24 4.23 -5.35
C GLN A 45 4.02 3.45 -4.04
N ALA A 46 2.77 3.12 -3.71
CA ALA A 46 2.47 2.37 -2.48
C ALA A 46 3.03 0.94 -2.51
N PHE A 47 2.99 0.28 -3.67
CA PHE A 47 3.57 -1.05 -3.85
C PHE A 47 5.11 -1.02 -3.82
N GLU A 48 5.73 -0.02 -4.44
CA GLU A 48 7.18 0.17 -4.40
C GLU A 48 7.67 0.42 -2.96
N GLU A 49 6.97 1.26 -2.20
CA GLU A 49 7.25 1.49 -0.79
C GLU A 49 7.15 0.20 0.03
N LEU A 50 6.10 -0.61 -0.20
CA LEU A 50 5.92 -1.90 0.45
C LEU A 50 7.08 -2.87 0.17
N VAL A 51 7.47 -2.97 -1.10
CA VAL A 51 8.58 -3.86 -1.50
C VAL A 51 9.91 -3.38 -0.96
N ALA A 52 10.14 -2.07 -0.91
CA ALA A 52 11.38 -1.49 -0.39
C ALA A 52 11.49 -1.61 1.14
N SER A 53 10.40 -1.36 1.87
CA SER A 53 10.40 -1.33 3.33
C SER A 53 10.19 -2.70 3.98
N TYR A 54 9.45 -3.61 3.32
CA TYR A 54 9.10 -4.92 3.87
C TYR A 54 9.33 -6.06 2.88
N PRO A 55 10.54 -6.20 2.31
CA PRO A 55 10.81 -7.09 1.18
C PRO A 55 10.51 -8.58 1.43
N GLU A 56 10.58 -9.03 2.68
CA GLU A 56 10.36 -10.42 3.08
C GLU A 56 8.90 -10.73 3.47
N SER A 57 8.03 -9.73 3.47
CA SER A 57 6.61 -9.92 3.82
C SER A 57 5.82 -10.59 2.69
N GLU A 58 4.80 -11.37 3.05
CA GLU A 58 3.85 -11.93 2.08
C GLU A 58 3.17 -10.83 1.26
N GLN A 59 2.95 -9.66 1.86
CA GLN A 59 2.36 -8.51 1.20
C GLN A 59 3.29 -7.92 0.14
N ALA A 60 4.61 -7.93 0.36
CA ALA A 60 5.58 -7.53 -0.65
C ALA A 60 5.62 -8.50 -1.83
N ALA A 61 5.44 -9.81 -1.60
CA ALA A 61 5.27 -10.76 -2.71
C ALA A 61 4.05 -10.40 -3.56
N ALA A 62 2.90 -10.17 -2.93
CA ALA A 62 1.69 -9.73 -3.65
C ALA A 62 1.90 -8.39 -4.37
N ALA A 63 2.56 -7.41 -3.75
CA ALA A 63 2.83 -6.11 -4.36
C ALA A 63 3.74 -6.22 -5.60
N ARG A 64 4.71 -7.14 -5.61
CA ARG A 64 5.54 -7.42 -6.80
C ARG A 64 4.70 -7.98 -7.96
N ASP A 65 3.71 -8.82 -7.66
CA ASP A 65 2.79 -9.31 -8.68
C ASP A 65 1.92 -8.19 -9.24
N GLU A 66 1.35 -7.34 -8.39
CA GLU A 66 0.55 -6.18 -8.81
C GLU A 66 1.38 -5.19 -9.64
N LEU A 67 2.66 -4.97 -9.30
CA LEU A 67 3.58 -4.09 -10.05
C LEU A 67 3.93 -4.62 -11.45
N ARG A 68 3.88 -5.94 -11.65
CA ARG A 68 4.13 -6.57 -12.96
C ARG A 68 2.92 -6.40 -13.88
N ASP A 69 1.72 -6.34 -13.31
CA ASP A 69 0.46 -6.26 -14.05
C ASP A 69 0.01 -4.81 -14.32
N LEU A 70 0.74 -3.83 -13.74
CA LEU A 70 0.55 -2.37 -13.82
C LEU A 70 1.22 -1.73 -15.05
#